data_AF-B4D021-F1
#
_entry.id   AF-B4D021-F1
#
_cell.length_a   1.000
_cell.length_b   1.000
_cell.length_c   1.000
_cell.angle_alpha   90.00
_cell.angle_beta   90.00
_cell.angle_gamma   90.00
#
_symmetry.space_group_name_H-M   'P 1'
#
loop_
_entity.id
_entity.type
_entity.pdbx_description
1 polymer ?
#
loop_
_entity_poly.entity_id
_entity_poly.type
_entity_poly.pdbx_seq_one_letter_code
_entity_poly.pdbx_strand_id
1 'polypeptide(L)'
;MPEAAYAGLTLPRFMLRFPYGKKTEPIDSFAFEEFAPHVGLRAMLWGNSAILVALLLGTSFTKGGAKMNTRSALSVDDLPFYYYTDKDGDQIALPCTERLVSMRTASLLTDMGFMPVLAIKGSPEVRFVGFHSLAGRDLVGWWTPAAAAAPAEEMAPAEEGSEEMPADSEAERVSEDTAVETYGEAPVEETAEAPAAEEASAESGTGDLDSLLASMSTPEPPAQEGETASDLDKMLGDLGSS
;
A
#
# COMPACT_ATOMS: atom_id res chain seq x y z
N MET A 1 -33.48 -0.65 -2.26
CA MET A 1 -34.06 -1.86 -1.63
C MET A 1 -33.57 -1.92 -0.19
N PRO A 2 -34.44 -2.10 0.80
CA PRO A 2 -34.06 -2.11 2.22
C PRO A 2 -33.11 -3.26 2.60
N GLU A 3 -33.15 -4.37 1.86
CA GLU A 3 -32.28 -5.53 2.05
C GLU A 3 -30.80 -5.24 1.77
N ALA A 4 -30.51 -4.21 0.96
CA ALA A 4 -29.15 -3.80 0.64
C ALA A 4 -28.36 -3.35 1.88
N ALA A 5 -29.03 -3.00 2.98
CA ALA A 5 -28.39 -2.63 4.25
C ALA A 5 -27.66 -3.80 4.94
N TYR A 6 -28.01 -5.04 4.59
CA TYR A 6 -27.40 -6.26 5.13
C TYR A 6 -26.31 -6.84 4.22
N ALA A 7 -26.14 -6.25 3.02
CA ALA A 7 -25.17 -6.70 2.04
C ALA A 7 -24.00 -5.71 2.00
N GLY A 8 -22.79 -6.22 2.22
CA GLY A 8 -21.55 -5.47 2.05
C GLY A 8 -20.65 -6.17 1.04
N LEU A 9 -20.00 -5.40 0.16
CA LEU A 9 -19.06 -5.90 -0.83
C LEU A 9 -17.65 -5.42 -0.53
N THR A 10 -16.68 -6.33 -0.52
CA THR A 10 -15.28 -6.03 -0.20
C THR A 10 -14.39 -6.10 -1.43
N LEU A 11 -13.40 -5.21 -1.50
CA LEU A 11 -12.35 -5.26 -2.53
C LEU A 11 -11.10 -4.50 -2.08
N PRO A 12 -9.91 -4.81 -2.62
CA PRO A 12 -9.56 -5.95 -3.48
C PRO A 12 -9.41 -7.27 -2.68
N ARG A 13 -8.89 -8.32 -3.32
CA ARG A 13 -8.46 -9.56 -2.65
C ARG A 13 -7.12 -9.37 -1.91
N PHE A 14 -6.80 -10.29 -1.00
CA PHE A 14 -5.59 -10.28 -0.17
C PHE A 14 -4.78 -11.58 -0.32
N MET A 15 -3.49 -11.55 0.01
CA MET A 15 -2.60 -12.69 -0.18
C MET A 15 -2.84 -13.77 0.88
N LEU A 16 -2.96 -15.04 0.47
CA LEU A 16 -3.22 -16.17 1.37
C LEU A 16 -1.98 -16.90 1.85
N ARG A 17 -0.89 -16.87 1.08
CA ARG A 17 0.38 -17.53 1.41
C ARG A 17 1.55 -16.81 0.77
N PHE A 18 2.75 -17.08 1.28
CA PHE A 18 3.97 -16.66 0.61
C PHE A 18 4.14 -17.46 -0.71
N PRO A 19 4.69 -16.82 -1.77
CA PRO A 19 5.07 -17.53 -2.98
C PRO A 19 6.20 -18.50 -2.70
N TYR A 20 6.20 -19.64 -3.38
CA TYR A 20 7.29 -20.60 -3.25
C TYR A 20 8.57 -20.05 -3.87
N GLY A 21 9.69 -20.26 -3.17
CA GLY A 21 10.99 -19.77 -3.61
C GLY A 21 12.08 -20.04 -2.59
N LYS A 22 13.33 -20.03 -3.03
CA LYS A 22 14.48 -20.33 -2.15
C LYS A 22 14.64 -19.34 -1.00
N LYS A 23 14.23 -18.09 -1.20
CA LYS A 23 14.31 -17.01 -0.21
C LYS A 23 13.07 -16.91 0.69
N THR A 24 11.97 -17.55 0.29
CA THR A 24 10.69 -17.53 1.02
C THR A 24 10.36 -18.92 1.53
N GLU A 25 9.47 -19.63 0.84
CA GLU A 25 9.01 -20.95 1.23
C GLU A 25 9.54 -21.96 0.19
N PRO A 26 10.65 -22.67 0.45
CA PRO A 26 11.20 -23.62 -0.49
C PRO A 26 10.38 -24.91 -0.53
N ILE A 27 10.42 -25.61 -1.66
CA ILE A 27 9.83 -26.94 -1.82
C ILE A 27 10.94 -27.99 -1.70
N ASP A 28 10.74 -29.02 -0.87
CA ASP A 28 11.76 -30.05 -0.60
C ASP A 28 12.05 -30.94 -1.83
N SER A 29 11.06 -31.14 -2.70
CA SER A 29 11.16 -32.10 -3.81
C SER A 29 11.97 -31.60 -5.01
N PHE A 30 11.95 -30.29 -5.29
CA PHE A 30 12.66 -29.70 -6.43
C PHE A 30 12.83 -28.19 -6.27
N ALA A 31 13.82 -27.62 -6.96
CA ALA A 31 14.01 -26.17 -7.00
C ALA A 31 12.91 -25.51 -7.83
N PHE A 32 12.07 -24.72 -7.17
CA PHE A 32 10.96 -23.98 -7.78
C PHE A 32 10.98 -22.52 -7.32
N GLU A 33 10.68 -21.62 -8.26
CA GLU A 33 10.51 -20.19 -8.01
C GLU A 33 9.17 -19.78 -8.63
N GLU A 34 8.20 -19.42 -7.80
CA GLU A 34 6.85 -19.07 -8.24
C GLU A 34 6.74 -17.62 -8.69
N PHE A 35 7.47 -16.72 -8.02
CA PHE A 35 7.46 -15.31 -8.36
C PHE A 35 8.44 -15.02 -9.50
N ALA A 36 7.92 -14.41 -10.56
CA ALA A 36 8.73 -13.85 -11.62
C ALA A 36 8.39 -12.36 -11.83
N PRO A 37 9.36 -11.44 -11.91
CA PRO A 37 9.11 -10.01 -12.00
C PRO A 37 8.19 -9.60 -13.17
N HIS A 38 8.25 -10.33 -14.29
CA HIS A 38 7.41 -10.07 -15.46
C HIS A 38 5.93 -10.46 -15.28
N VAL A 39 5.62 -11.41 -14.40
CA VAL A 39 4.24 -11.80 -14.06
C VAL A 39 3.70 -10.93 -12.91
N GLY A 40 4.59 -10.56 -11.99
CA GLY A 40 4.30 -9.69 -10.85
C GLY A 40 3.23 -10.28 -9.93
N LEU A 41 2.33 -9.42 -9.44
CA LEU A 41 1.26 -9.78 -8.50
C LEU A 41 0.27 -10.82 -9.05
N ARG A 42 0.24 -11.06 -10.37
CA ARG A 42 -0.69 -12.03 -10.98
C ARG A 42 -0.38 -13.48 -10.64
N ALA A 43 0.87 -13.79 -10.27
CA ALA A 43 1.29 -15.14 -9.88
C ALA A 43 0.92 -15.50 -8.43
N MET A 44 0.48 -14.52 -7.62
CA MET A 44 0.22 -14.74 -6.21
C MET A 44 -1.12 -15.43 -5.95
N LEU A 45 -1.22 -16.12 -4.82
CA LEU A 45 -2.47 -16.74 -4.38
C LEU A 45 -3.35 -15.73 -3.64
N TRP A 46 -4.41 -15.28 -4.32
CA TRP A 46 -5.35 -14.28 -3.82
C TRP A 46 -6.62 -14.91 -3.21
N GLY A 47 -6.95 -14.48 -2.00
CA GLY A 47 -8.14 -14.87 -1.25
C GLY A 47 -9.21 -13.80 -1.20
N ASN A 48 -10.46 -14.22 -0.99
CA ASN A 48 -11.58 -13.30 -0.89
C ASN A 48 -11.53 -12.49 0.42
N SER A 49 -11.50 -11.16 0.32
CA SER A 49 -11.48 -10.24 1.46
C SER A 49 -12.70 -10.28 2.38
N ALA A 50 -13.79 -10.92 1.96
CA ALA A 50 -14.94 -11.19 2.83
C ALA A 50 -14.55 -12.00 4.09
N ILE A 51 -13.50 -12.84 4.00
CA ILE A 51 -12.99 -13.60 5.14
C ILE A 51 -12.40 -12.65 6.20
N LEU A 52 -11.74 -11.56 5.78
CA LEU A 52 -11.19 -10.56 6.70
C LEU A 52 -12.30 -9.82 7.46
N VAL A 53 -13.41 -9.49 6.77
CA VAL A 53 -14.60 -8.90 7.40
C VAL A 53 -15.17 -9.84 8.45
N ALA A 54 -15.29 -11.14 8.14
CA ALA A 54 -15.76 -12.14 9.10
C ALA A 54 -14.82 -12.24 10.32
N LEU A 55 -13.50 -12.21 10.11
CA LEU A 55 -12.50 -12.22 11.18
C LEU A 55 -12.63 -10.99 12.09
N LEU A 56 -12.78 -9.80 11.52
CA LEU A 56 -12.92 -8.55 12.28
C LEU A 56 -14.23 -8.48 13.05
N LEU A 57 -15.34 -8.94 12.45
CA LEU A 57 -16.62 -9.06 13.15
C LEU A 57 -16.55 -10.08 14.28
N GLY A 58 -15.91 -11.23 14.06
CA GLY A 58 -15.65 -12.22 15.11
C GLY A 58 -14.81 -11.64 16.25
N THR A 59 -13.77 -10.88 15.93
CA THR A 59 -12.90 -10.21 16.91
C THR A 59 -13.64 -9.11 17.67
N SER A 60 -14.54 -8.39 17.01
CA SER A 60 -15.41 -7.41 17.68
C SER A 60 -16.40 -8.10 18.61
N PHE A 61 -16.92 -9.27 18.21
CA PHE A 61 -17.84 -10.07 19.02
C PHE A 61 -17.16 -10.66 20.25
N THR A 62 -15.93 -11.17 20.15
CA THR A 62 -15.20 -11.68 21.32
C THR A 62 -14.93 -10.60 22.36
N LYS A 63 -14.76 -9.33 21.93
CA LYS A 63 -14.57 -8.18 22.81
C LYS A 63 -15.87 -7.63 23.40
N GLY A 64 -16.94 -7.53 22.60
CA GLY A 64 -18.16 -6.78 22.95
C GLY A 64 -19.46 -7.58 23.02
N GLY A 65 -19.44 -8.87 22.69
CA GLY A 65 -20.60 -9.76 22.68
C GLY A 65 -21.76 -9.23 21.80
N ALA A 66 -22.99 -9.33 22.32
CA ALA A 66 -24.20 -8.93 21.59
C ALA A 66 -24.32 -7.42 21.31
N LYS A 67 -23.54 -6.58 22.02
CA LYS A 67 -23.48 -5.13 21.80
C LYS A 67 -22.12 -4.73 21.22
N MET A 68 -21.57 -5.57 20.33
CA MET A 68 -20.27 -5.29 19.74
C MET A 68 -20.28 -3.99 18.93
N ASN A 69 -19.17 -3.27 19.01
CA ASN A 69 -18.90 -2.14 18.14
C ASN A 69 -18.06 -2.61 16.96
N THR A 70 -18.61 -2.55 15.75
CA THR A 70 -17.90 -2.93 14.52
C THR A 70 -16.64 -2.10 14.30
N ARG A 71 -16.59 -0.86 14.80
CA ARG A 71 -15.41 0.01 14.70
C ARG A 71 -14.29 -0.35 15.69
N SER A 72 -14.50 -1.32 16.58
CA SER A 72 -13.49 -1.71 17.59
C SER A 72 -12.32 -2.51 17.01
N ALA A 73 -12.49 -3.12 15.83
CA ALA A 73 -11.45 -3.84 15.11
C ALA A 73 -11.58 -3.55 13.61
N LEU A 74 -10.63 -2.80 13.06
CA LEU A 74 -10.59 -2.42 11.65
C LEU A 74 -9.29 -2.83 10.95
N SER A 75 -8.30 -3.35 11.68
CA SER A 75 -7.03 -3.83 11.14
C SER A 75 -6.90 -5.33 11.31
N VAL A 76 -6.34 -5.97 10.28
CA VAL A 76 -5.88 -7.36 10.32
C VAL A 76 -4.39 -7.34 10.02
N ASP A 77 -3.63 -7.87 10.97
CA ASP A 77 -2.18 -7.98 10.88
C ASP A 77 -1.80 -9.43 10.52
N ASP A 78 -0.51 -9.75 10.56
CA ASP A 78 0.02 -11.10 10.33
C ASP A 78 -0.37 -11.68 8.95
N LEU A 79 -0.38 -10.82 7.93
CA LEU A 79 -0.64 -11.23 6.56
C LEU A 79 0.65 -11.57 5.80
N PRO A 80 0.60 -12.54 4.86
CA PRO A 80 1.71 -12.80 3.96
C PRO A 80 2.11 -11.56 3.17
N PHE A 81 3.40 -11.26 3.19
CA PHE A 81 3.99 -10.07 2.59
C PHE A 81 5.28 -10.46 1.84
N TYR A 82 5.53 -9.91 0.66
CA TYR A 82 6.69 -10.31 -0.16
C TYR A 82 7.58 -9.13 -0.56
N TYR A 83 8.90 -9.31 -0.42
CA TYR A 83 9.91 -8.41 -0.98
C TYR A 83 10.57 -9.08 -2.18
N TYR A 84 10.78 -8.33 -3.26
CA TYR A 84 11.65 -8.76 -4.35
C TYR A 84 12.79 -7.77 -4.56
N THR A 85 13.92 -8.27 -5.04
CA THR A 85 15.07 -7.45 -5.41
C THR A 85 14.99 -7.09 -6.88
N ASP A 86 15.02 -5.80 -7.22
CA ASP A 86 15.05 -5.35 -8.60
C ASP A 86 16.45 -5.52 -9.23
N LYS A 87 16.56 -5.29 -10.55
CA LYS A 87 17.81 -5.33 -11.31
C LYS A 87 18.90 -4.42 -10.76
N ASP A 88 18.51 -3.34 -10.07
CA ASP A 88 19.42 -2.36 -9.48
C ASP A 88 19.83 -2.73 -8.03
N GLY A 89 19.34 -3.85 -7.50
CA GLY A 89 19.64 -4.33 -6.14
C GLY A 89 18.69 -3.82 -5.05
N ASP A 90 17.75 -2.95 -5.39
CA ASP A 90 16.79 -2.39 -4.45
C ASP A 90 15.73 -3.40 -4.02
N GLN A 91 15.41 -3.44 -2.72
CA GLN A 91 14.31 -4.24 -2.20
C GLN A 91 12.98 -3.51 -2.34
N ILE A 92 12.08 -4.07 -3.14
CA ILE A 92 10.75 -3.53 -3.38
C ILE A 92 9.72 -4.37 -2.63
N ALA A 93 9.01 -3.67 -1.74
CA ALA A 93 7.86 -4.15 -1.00
C ALA A 93 6.62 -4.32 -1.90
N LEU A 94 6.14 -5.55 -2.07
CA LEU A 94 4.85 -5.79 -2.72
C LEU A 94 3.70 -5.62 -1.70
N PRO A 95 2.55 -5.05 -2.10
CA PRO A 95 1.40 -4.92 -1.21
C PRO A 95 0.80 -6.29 -0.84
N CYS A 96 0.21 -6.38 0.36
CA CYS A 96 -0.54 -7.55 0.83
C CYS A 96 -1.86 -7.78 0.05
N THR A 97 -2.25 -6.82 -0.78
CA THR A 97 -3.46 -6.83 -1.61
C THR A 97 -3.12 -6.82 -3.10
N GLU A 98 -4.06 -7.23 -3.94
CA GLU A 98 -3.85 -7.25 -5.41
C GLU A 98 -3.49 -5.91 -6.01
N ARG A 99 -4.00 -4.85 -5.37
CA ARG A 99 -3.80 -3.46 -5.75
C ARG A 99 -3.68 -2.65 -4.48
N LEU A 100 -2.74 -1.72 -4.48
CA LEU A 100 -2.68 -0.68 -3.47
C LEU A 100 -3.79 0.34 -3.78
N VAL A 101 -4.74 0.48 -2.86
CA VAL A 101 -5.85 1.43 -2.98
C VAL A 101 -5.43 2.74 -2.32
N SER A 102 -5.52 3.84 -3.07
CA SER A 102 -5.27 5.18 -2.51
C SER A 102 -6.42 5.64 -1.62
N MET A 103 -6.17 6.56 -0.68
CA MET A 103 -7.23 7.12 0.17
C MET A 103 -8.35 7.78 -0.63
N ARG A 104 -8.03 8.46 -1.74
CA ARG A 104 -9.02 9.05 -2.65
C ARG A 104 -9.88 7.98 -3.32
N THR A 105 -9.29 6.86 -3.73
CA THR A 105 -10.05 5.74 -4.31
C THR A 105 -10.92 5.09 -3.25
N ALA A 106 -10.41 4.97 -2.02
CA ALA A 106 -11.14 4.38 -0.91
C ALA A 106 -12.37 5.22 -0.52
N SER A 107 -12.27 6.55 -0.49
CA SER A 107 -13.42 7.42 -0.25
C SER A 107 -14.48 7.23 -1.34
N LEU A 108 -14.09 7.27 -2.63
CA LEU A 108 -15.01 7.06 -3.74
C LEU A 108 -15.70 5.68 -3.68
N LEU A 109 -14.95 4.63 -3.33
CA LEU A 109 -15.51 3.28 -3.15
C LEU A 109 -16.51 3.23 -2.00
N THR A 110 -16.23 3.97 -0.93
CA THR A 110 -17.09 4.04 0.26
C THR A 110 -18.39 4.78 -0.05
N ASP A 111 -18.31 5.89 -0.81
CA ASP A 111 -19.47 6.64 -1.30
C ASP A 111 -20.37 5.78 -2.20
N MET A 112 -19.77 4.83 -2.94
CA MET A 112 -20.50 3.83 -3.74
C MET A 112 -21.01 2.62 -2.91
N GLY A 113 -20.78 2.58 -1.60
CA GLY A 113 -21.25 1.51 -0.71
C GLY A 113 -20.36 0.26 -0.65
N PHE A 114 -19.13 0.33 -1.18
CA PHE A 114 -18.14 -0.74 -1.04
C PHE A 114 -17.31 -0.60 0.23
N MET A 115 -16.74 -1.72 0.68
CA MET A 115 -15.77 -1.79 1.78
C MET A 115 -14.35 -1.99 1.22
N PRO A 116 -13.58 -0.91 1.03
CA PRO A 116 -12.22 -1.00 0.53
C PRO A 116 -11.26 -1.58 1.58
N VAL A 117 -10.41 -2.50 1.14
CA VAL A 117 -9.28 -3.05 1.90
C VAL A 117 -8.02 -2.25 1.57
N LEU A 118 -7.43 -1.63 2.59
CA LEU A 118 -6.24 -0.80 2.47
C LEU A 118 -5.03 -1.57 2.96
N ALA A 119 -4.11 -1.92 2.06
CA ALA A 119 -2.79 -2.41 2.46
C ALA A 119 -1.89 -1.23 2.84
N ILE A 120 -1.08 -1.40 3.89
CA ILE A 120 -0.02 -0.46 4.23
C ILE A 120 1.28 -0.90 3.54
N LYS A 121 1.91 0.03 2.82
CA LYS A 121 3.12 -0.28 2.06
C LYS A 121 4.24 -0.70 3.01
N GLY A 122 4.78 -1.90 2.79
CA GLY A 122 5.89 -2.43 3.59
C GLY A 122 5.48 -2.98 4.96
N SER A 123 4.18 -3.08 5.26
CA SER A 123 3.67 -3.65 6.51
C SER A 123 2.79 -4.87 6.21
N PRO A 124 2.91 -5.97 6.98
CA PRO A 124 2.08 -7.17 6.83
C PRO A 124 0.66 -6.96 7.42
N GLU A 125 0.05 -5.81 7.15
CA GLU A 125 -1.26 -5.46 7.68
C GLU A 125 -2.18 -4.90 6.59
N VAL A 126 -3.48 -5.09 6.79
CA VAL A 126 -4.53 -4.44 6.03
C VAL A 126 -5.54 -3.79 6.95
N ARG A 127 -6.14 -2.70 6.48
CA ARG A 127 -7.12 -1.92 7.24
C ARG A 127 -8.38 -1.67 6.44
N PHE A 128 -9.50 -1.60 7.14
CA PHE A 128 -10.78 -1.14 6.61
C PHE A 128 -11.05 0.28 7.11
N VAL A 129 -11.66 1.10 6.26
CA VAL A 129 -12.14 2.44 6.65
C VAL A 129 -13.36 2.32 7.58
N GLY A 130 -14.19 1.31 7.33
CA GLY A 130 -15.42 1.04 8.06
C GLY A 130 -16.20 -0.12 7.44
N PHE A 131 -17.29 -0.50 8.10
CA PHE A 131 -18.21 -1.51 7.59
C PHE A 131 -19.40 -0.82 6.94
N HIS A 132 -19.41 -0.79 5.61
CA HIS A 132 -20.43 -0.15 4.80
C HIS A 132 -21.27 -1.19 4.05
N SER A 133 -22.52 -0.83 3.82
CA SER A 133 -23.48 -1.61 3.06
C SER A 133 -23.75 -0.97 1.71
N LEU A 134 -24.31 -1.76 0.79
CA LEU A 134 -24.75 -1.30 -0.52
C LEU A 134 -25.92 -0.30 -0.45
N ALA A 135 -26.53 -0.11 0.72
CA ALA A 135 -27.54 0.91 0.95
C ALA A 135 -26.93 2.31 1.20
N GLY A 136 -25.61 2.50 1.07
CA GLY A 136 -24.96 3.80 1.29
C GLY A 136 -24.86 4.20 2.77
N ARG A 137 -24.92 3.22 3.67
CA ARG A 137 -24.86 3.41 5.13
C ARG A 137 -24.06 2.29 5.80
N ASP A 138 -23.81 2.43 7.10
CA ASP A 138 -23.11 1.40 7.88
C ASP A 138 -23.85 0.04 7.81
N LEU A 139 -23.07 -1.05 7.80
CA LEU A 139 -23.58 -2.42 7.68
C LEU A 139 -24.47 -2.78 8.86
N VAL A 140 -25.68 -3.25 8.55
CA VAL A 140 -26.66 -3.68 9.56
C VAL A 140 -26.52 -5.17 9.82
N GLY A 141 -26.58 -5.55 11.10
CA GLY A 141 -26.65 -6.93 11.54
C GLY A 141 -27.40 -7.06 12.86
N TRP A 142 -27.41 -8.28 13.40
CA TRP A 142 -27.94 -8.59 14.75
C TRP A 142 -27.31 -7.75 15.89
N TRP A 143 -26.12 -7.17 15.69
CA TRP A 143 -25.46 -6.26 16.65
C TRP A 143 -25.99 -4.82 16.57
N THR A 144 -26.73 -4.48 15.53
CA THR A 144 -27.17 -3.11 15.25
C THR A 144 -28.40 -2.77 16.11
N PRO A 145 -28.39 -1.66 16.86
CA PRO A 145 -29.58 -1.19 17.56
C PRO A 145 -30.73 -0.93 16.58
N ALA A 146 -31.97 -1.22 16.98
CA ALA A 146 -33.15 -1.09 16.12
C ALA A 146 -33.29 0.30 15.47
N ALA A 147 -32.88 1.37 16.17
CA ALA A 147 -32.88 2.74 15.65
C ALA A 147 -31.92 2.95 14.47
N ALA A 148 -30.77 2.28 14.45
CA ALA A 148 -29.80 2.37 13.36
C ALA A 148 -30.12 1.41 12.20
N ALA A 149 -30.98 0.40 12.43
CA ALA A 149 -31.44 -0.53 11.41
C ALA A 149 -32.59 0.01 10.56
N ALA A 150 -33.36 0.99 11.07
CA ALA A 150 -34.48 1.60 10.35
C ALA A 150 -33.99 2.19 9.00
N PRO A 151 -34.71 1.98 7.89
CA PRO A 151 -34.30 2.51 6.59
C PRO A 151 -34.19 4.03 6.70
N ALA A 152 -33.04 4.58 6.31
CA ALA A 152 -32.91 6.01 6.13
C ALA A 152 -33.95 6.39 5.07
N GLU A 153 -34.88 7.29 5.43
CA GLU A 153 -35.84 7.86 4.48
C GLU A 153 -35.09 8.30 3.23
N GLU A 154 -35.69 8.02 2.06
CA GLU A 154 -35.13 8.25 0.73
C GLU A 154 -34.27 9.52 0.73
N MET A 155 -32.98 9.35 0.39
CA MET A 155 -32.09 10.46 0.14
C MET A 155 -32.75 11.32 -0.93
N ALA A 156 -33.44 12.37 -0.50
CA ALA A 156 -34.03 13.36 -1.38
C ALA A 156 -32.91 13.79 -2.34
N PRO A 157 -33.16 13.84 -3.66
CA PRO A 157 -32.17 14.36 -4.57
C PRO A 157 -31.84 15.77 -4.06
N ALA A 158 -30.55 16.05 -3.91
CA ALA A 158 -30.07 17.41 -3.69
C ALA A 158 -30.70 18.26 -4.79
N GLU A 159 -31.67 19.10 -4.43
CA GLU A 159 -32.23 20.05 -5.37
C GLU A 159 -31.09 20.97 -5.79
N GLU A 160 -30.73 20.90 -7.07
CA GLU A 160 -30.03 21.98 -7.76
C GLU A 160 -30.98 23.18 -7.79
N GLY A 161 -30.98 23.93 -6.69
CA GLY A 161 -31.60 25.24 -6.60
C GLY A 161 -30.81 26.22 -7.47
N SER A 162 -31.27 26.45 -8.68
CA SER A 162 -30.96 27.65 -9.43
C SER A 162 -31.57 28.85 -8.71
N GLU A 163 -30.75 29.65 -8.02
CA GLU A 163 -31.14 31.01 -7.64
C GLU A 163 -30.25 32.02 -8.40
N GLU A 164 -30.91 32.74 -9.31
CA GLU A 164 -30.42 33.93 -9.98
C GLU A 164 -30.08 35.04 -8.96
N MET A 165 -29.00 35.75 -9.23
CA MET A 165 -28.68 37.03 -8.58
C MET A 165 -29.77 38.07 -8.80
N PRO A 166 -29.93 39.02 -7.86
CA PRO A 166 -30.02 40.42 -8.24
C PRO A 166 -28.82 41.23 -7.75
N ALA A 167 -28.52 42.24 -8.56
CA ALA A 167 -27.36 43.11 -8.48
C ALA A 167 -27.45 44.21 -7.39
N ASP A 168 -26.24 44.67 -7.05
CA ASP A 168 -25.82 45.99 -6.51
C ASP A 168 -26.13 46.39 -5.06
N SER A 169 -25.07 46.39 -4.24
CA SER A 169 -24.51 47.65 -3.70
C SER A 169 -23.04 47.47 -3.23
N GLU A 170 -22.17 48.34 -3.74
CA GLU A 170 -20.79 48.68 -3.37
C GLU A 170 -20.59 48.82 -1.83
N ALA A 171 -19.43 48.74 -1.15
CA ALA A 171 -18.01 48.57 -1.43
C ALA A 171 -17.35 48.17 -0.09
N GLU A 172 -16.26 47.39 -0.12
CA GLU A 172 -14.96 47.83 0.41
C GLU A 172 -13.89 46.75 0.15
N ARG A 173 -12.77 47.21 -0.44
CA ARG A 173 -11.56 46.43 -0.73
C ARG A 173 -10.66 46.44 0.50
N VAL A 174 -10.12 45.28 0.92
CA VAL A 174 -8.76 45.22 1.51
C VAL A 174 -8.09 43.87 1.17
N SER A 175 -6.99 44.01 0.42
CA SER A 175 -5.81 43.16 0.11
C SER A 175 -5.76 41.65 0.39
N GLU A 176 -5.29 40.93 -0.64
CA GLU A 176 -4.45 39.73 -0.57
C GLU A 176 -3.31 39.91 0.45
N ASP A 177 -3.09 38.90 1.29
CA ASP A 177 -1.72 38.45 1.55
C ASP A 177 -1.66 36.97 1.91
N THR A 178 -0.79 36.29 1.18
CA THR A 178 -0.29 34.93 1.37
C THR A 178 0.33 34.75 2.76
N ALA A 179 -0.05 33.70 3.48
CA ALA A 179 0.78 33.17 4.57
C ALA A 179 0.61 31.65 4.72
N VAL A 180 1.76 30.99 4.57
CA VAL A 180 2.04 29.60 4.89
C VAL A 180 1.91 29.41 6.40
N GLU A 181 1.05 28.49 6.85
CA GLU A 181 0.93 28.13 8.27
C GLU A 181 1.82 26.93 8.58
N THR A 182 2.88 27.25 9.30
CA THR A 182 3.92 26.43 9.90
C THR A 182 3.32 25.52 10.99
N TYR A 183 3.74 24.26 11.05
CA TYR A 183 3.38 23.35 12.15
C TYR A 183 4.01 23.83 13.46
N GLY A 184 3.15 24.10 14.44
CA GLY A 184 3.51 24.48 15.80
C GLY A 184 4.14 23.33 16.57
N GLU A 185 5.24 23.67 17.23
CA GLU A 185 5.99 22.92 18.22
C GLU A 185 5.13 22.70 19.49
N ALA A 186 5.19 21.49 20.06
CA ALA A 186 4.68 21.19 21.39
C ALA A 186 5.77 20.47 22.21
N PRO A 187 5.82 20.71 23.53
CA PRO A 187 7.06 20.62 24.32
C PRO A 187 7.35 19.20 24.81
N VAL A 188 8.63 18.85 24.87
CA VAL A 188 9.12 17.60 25.46
C VAL A 188 9.47 17.83 26.93
N GLU A 189 8.91 17.01 27.80
CA GLU A 189 9.21 16.93 29.22
C GLU A 189 10.65 16.45 29.47
N GLU A 190 11.23 17.03 30.51
CA GLU A 190 12.50 16.72 31.14
C GLU A 190 12.41 15.39 31.91
N THR A 191 13.38 14.47 31.73
CA THR A 191 13.98 13.71 32.84
C THR A 191 15.17 12.84 32.40
N ALA A 192 16.12 12.76 33.33
CA ALA A 192 17.08 11.68 33.58
C ALA A 192 18.47 11.71 32.91
N GLU A 193 19.37 12.29 33.69
CA GLU A 193 20.82 12.17 33.84
C GLU A 193 21.41 10.75 33.77
N ALA A 194 22.57 10.60 33.08
CA ALA A 194 23.63 9.62 33.36
C ALA A 194 24.98 10.06 32.71
N PRO A 195 26.15 9.59 33.20
CA PRO A 195 27.37 10.42 33.30
C PRO A 195 28.49 10.14 32.27
N ALA A 196 29.57 10.90 32.45
CA ALA A 196 30.75 11.18 31.62
C ALA A 196 31.74 10.03 31.31
N ALA A 197 32.65 10.38 30.36
CA ALA A 197 33.90 9.75 29.86
C ALA A 197 33.73 9.28 28.39
N GLU A 198 34.60 9.56 27.41
CA GLU A 198 36.05 9.68 27.40
C GLU A 198 36.48 10.37 26.07
N GLU A 199 37.55 11.16 26.08
CA GLU A 199 38.11 11.81 24.89
C GLU A 199 38.84 10.80 23.99
N ALA A 200 38.62 10.87 22.66
CA ALA A 200 39.53 10.31 21.66
C ALA A 200 39.58 11.22 20.41
N SER A 201 40.79 11.71 20.18
CA SER A 201 41.34 12.50 19.08
C SER A 201 40.80 12.23 17.67
N ALA A 202 40.50 13.30 16.93
CA ALA A 202 40.31 13.31 15.48
C ALA A 202 41.59 13.79 14.77
N GLU A 203 42.21 12.92 13.96
CA GLU A 203 43.12 13.31 12.89
C GLU A 203 42.34 13.30 11.56
N SER A 204 42.25 14.46 10.91
CA SER A 204 41.60 14.62 9.60
C SER A 204 42.58 14.29 8.47
N GLY A 205 42.44 13.11 7.87
CA GLY A 205 43.12 12.73 6.63
C GLY A 205 42.26 13.09 5.41
N THR A 206 42.57 14.18 4.71
CA THR A 206 41.90 14.61 3.46
C THR A 206 42.55 14.03 2.20
N GLY A 207 43.46 13.05 2.31
CA GLY A 207 44.23 12.54 1.18
C GLY A 207 43.56 11.45 0.33
N ASP A 208 42.48 10.84 0.83
CA ASP A 208 41.92 9.62 0.21
C ASP A 208 40.95 9.90 -0.94
N LEU A 209 40.30 11.07 -0.96
CA LEU A 209 39.28 11.40 -1.96
C LEU A 209 39.85 11.79 -3.32
N ASP A 210 41.02 12.43 -3.36
CA ASP A 210 41.68 12.83 -4.61
C ASP A 210 42.26 11.61 -5.37
N SER A 211 42.67 10.56 -4.64
CA SER A 211 43.15 9.32 -5.25
C SER A 211 42.03 8.56 -5.97
N LEU A 212 40.82 8.56 -5.38
CA LEU A 212 39.65 7.90 -5.96
C LEU A 212 39.14 8.61 -7.22
N LEU A 213 39.17 9.95 -7.25
CA LEU A 213 38.77 10.76 -8.40
C LEU A 213 39.70 10.57 -9.61
N ALA A 214 41.00 10.38 -9.38
CA ALA A 214 41.97 10.12 -10.44
C ALA A 214 41.75 8.75 -11.13
N SER A 215 41.27 7.75 -10.39
CA SER A 215 41.03 6.40 -10.95
C SER A 215 39.84 6.34 -11.92
N MET A 216 38.85 7.23 -11.77
CA MET A 216 37.66 7.28 -12.64
C MET A 216 37.88 8.01 -13.97
N SER A 217 39.02 8.71 -14.14
CA SER A 217 39.24 9.59 -15.30
C SER A 217 40.16 9.00 -16.38
N THR A 218 40.40 7.69 -16.38
CA THR A 218 41.25 7.06 -17.41
C THR A 218 40.40 6.55 -18.58
N PRO A 219 40.57 7.05 -19.81
CA PRO A 219 39.84 6.53 -20.97
C PRO A 219 40.35 5.13 -21.36
N GLU A 220 39.41 4.22 -21.55
CA GLU A 220 39.62 2.84 -21.98
C GLU A 220 40.20 2.78 -23.41
N PRO A 221 41.23 1.95 -23.69
CA PRO A 221 41.75 1.79 -25.05
C PRO A 221 40.74 1.02 -25.92
N PRO A 222 40.72 1.26 -27.26
CA PRO A 222 39.71 0.66 -28.13
C PRO A 222 39.87 -0.87 -28.22
N ALA A 223 38.73 -1.56 -28.19
CA ALA A 223 38.63 -3.00 -28.40
C ALA A 223 39.25 -3.42 -29.73
N GLN A 224 40.12 -4.43 -29.69
CA GLN A 224 40.53 -5.16 -30.89
C GLN A 224 39.32 -5.97 -31.39
N GLU A 225 38.82 -5.65 -32.58
CA GLU A 225 37.86 -6.48 -33.31
C GLU A 225 38.55 -7.80 -33.73
N GLY A 226 38.37 -8.82 -32.90
CA GLY A 226 38.74 -10.21 -33.19
C GLY A 226 37.54 -10.98 -33.72
N GLU A 227 37.63 -11.39 -34.99
CA GLU A 227 36.94 -12.48 -35.69
C GLU A 227 36.02 -13.38 -34.83
N THR A 228 34.71 -13.11 -34.82
CA THR A 228 33.70 -14.06 -34.29
C THR A 228 32.63 -14.45 -35.32
N ALA A 229 32.65 -13.85 -36.52
CA ALA A 229 31.69 -14.14 -37.57
C ALA A 229 32.00 -15.42 -38.36
N SER A 230 33.27 -15.83 -38.45
CA SER A 230 33.69 -17.00 -39.25
C SER A 230 33.47 -18.34 -38.55
N ASP A 231 33.41 -18.36 -37.21
CA ASP A 231 33.21 -19.59 -36.45
C ASP A 231 31.73 -19.98 -36.30
N LEU A 232 30.81 -19.01 -36.30
CA LEU A 232 29.36 -19.26 -36.29
C LEU A 232 28.87 -19.91 -37.60
N ASP A 233 29.46 -19.54 -38.74
CA ASP A 233 29.08 -20.08 -40.05
C ASP A 233 29.58 -21.52 -40.25
N LYS A 234 30.70 -21.88 -39.62
CA LYS A 234 31.19 -23.28 -39.59
C LYS A 234 30.32 -24.17 -38.71
N MET A 235 29.76 -23.66 -37.61
CA MET A 235 28.90 -24.44 -36.73
C MET A 235 27.50 -24.71 -37.31
N LEU A 236 26.98 -23.84 -38.19
CA LEU A 236 25.69 -24.07 -38.85
C LEU A 236 25.77 -25.05 -40.04
N GLY A 237 26.92 -25.17 -40.69
CA GLY A 237 27.11 -26.08 -41.83
C GLY A 237 27.01 -27.56 -41.47
N ASP A 238 27.35 -27.93 -40.23
CA ASP A 238 27.45 -29.34 -39.81
C ASP A 238 26.10 -29.95 -39.36
N LEU A 239 25.05 -29.12 -39.20
CA LEU A 239 23.70 -29.56 -38.85
C LEU A 239 22.80 -29.86 -40.07
N GLY A 240 23.32 -29.65 -41.29
CA GLY A 240 22.57 -29.77 -42.55
C GLY A 240 22.86 -31.02 -43.38
N SER A 241 23.64 -31.98 -42.88
CA SER A 241 23.92 -33.23 -43.60
C SER A 241 23.96 -34.43 -42.67
N SER A 242 22.79 -34.93 -42.30
CA SER A 242 22.52 -36.35 -41.99
C SER A 242 21.04 -36.65 -42.15
#